data_AF-A0AAI8TV62-F1
#
_entry.id   AF-A0AAI8TV62-F1
#
_cell.length_a   1.000
_cell.length_b   1.000
_cell.length_c   1.000
_cell.angle_alpha   90.00
_cell.angle_beta   90.00
_cell.angle_gamma   90.00
#
_symmetry.space_group_name_H-M   'P 1'
#
loop_
_entity.id
_entity.type
_entity.pdbx_description
1 polymer ?
#
loop_
_entity_poly.entity_id
_entity_poly.type
_entity_poly.pdbx_seq_one_letter_code
_entity_poly.pdbx_strand_id
1 'polypeptide(L)'
;MTSLWLADRVERPLTHDPLESDTADVVVVGAGITGLITAVLLARAGKRVVVIEAYTAGAGATGNTTAKISLLQGTKLSRILGKHGPEIAKQYVQGNLEGQQWLIGHCEANGIPVQHEDAFTYAQSEEGVPSARDELEACQTAGLDAEWVTEADVPFPFHGGARLPNQAQFDPMPLLDNLIDELHARDGRLLEGIRVHQVADDGDALKLHVRTDGASEFDIRAHRCVLATGIPILDRGGFFARLTPHRSYCMAFRVPGNMTRGIYISADSPTRSVRYAPTVNGDRLIVGGAGHLVGRGSNASMSVQELASWAKVHWPGAIQTHYWSAQDYAPVDELPYVGPILPGHDKIYVATGFDKWGMTNGAAAALALSSTMLGGRMDWAAAFASWSPHELSGIPAAMRVNLEVALNLAKGWIAPVARMGNRSPDDGGVVSGPPWHMEACSVIDGVEHRVSPVCPHLGGIVNWNDSDETWECPLHGSRFAPDGTLLEGPATRNLTAAD
;
A
#
# COMPACT_ATOMS: atom_id res chain seq x y z
N MET A 1 16.97 -2.98 5.97
CA MET A 1 15.88 -2.20 6.62
C MET A 1 14.75 -3.15 6.94
N THR A 2 14.26 -3.18 8.18
CA THR A 2 13.14 -4.06 8.54
C THR A 2 12.14 -3.26 9.36
N SER A 3 10.86 -3.39 9.02
CA SER A 3 9.79 -2.73 9.75
C SER A 3 9.70 -3.26 11.18
N LEU A 4 9.10 -2.47 12.07
CA LEU A 4 8.86 -2.88 13.45
C LEU A 4 8.09 -4.21 13.55
N TRP A 5 7.21 -4.48 12.59
CA TRP A 5 6.31 -5.65 12.59
C TRP A 5 6.97 -6.92 12.06
N LEU A 6 7.98 -6.77 11.20
CA LEU A 6 8.65 -7.90 10.55
C LEU A 6 9.97 -8.28 11.24
N ALA A 7 10.53 -7.40 12.08
CA ALA A 7 11.87 -7.58 12.66
C ALA A 7 12.04 -8.85 13.50
N ASP A 8 11.00 -9.24 14.24
CA ASP A 8 11.05 -10.40 15.15
C ASP A 8 10.21 -11.59 14.62
N ARG A 9 9.77 -11.53 13.35
CA ARG A 9 8.91 -12.57 12.79
C ARG A 9 9.74 -13.80 12.43
N VAL A 10 9.34 -14.96 12.97
CA VAL A 10 9.97 -16.24 12.63
C VAL A 10 9.67 -16.56 11.17
N GLU A 11 10.71 -16.77 10.38
CA GLU A 11 10.56 -17.25 9.01
C GLU A 11 9.84 -18.60 9.01
N ARG A 12 8.74 -18.68 8.27
CA ARG A 12 8.04 -19.94 8.03
C ARG A 12 8.71 -20.61 6.82
N PRO A 13 8.98 -21.93 6.86
CA PRO A 13 9.46 -22.64 5.69
C PRO A 13 8.45 -22.49 4.55
N LEU A 14 8.92 -22.10 3.36
CA LEU A 14 8.09 -22.05 2.18
C LEU A 14 7.63 -23.47 1.81
N THR A 15 6.34 -23.73 1.92
CA THR A 15 5.76 -25.01 1.51
C THR A 15 5.25 -24.90 0.08
N HIS A 16 5.92 -25.58 -0.85
CA HIS A 16 5.48 -25.76 -2.23
C HIS A 16 4.84 -27.14 -2.38
N ASP A 17 3.79 -27.43 -1.61
CA ASP A 17 3.03 -28.63 -1.90
C ASP A 17 2.41 -28.44 -3.29
N PRO A 18 2.57 -29.38 -4.23
CA PRO A 18 1.90 -29.28 -5.51
C PRO A 18 0.40 -29.10 -5.29
N LEU A 19 -0.23 -28.24 -6.08
CA LEU A 19 -1.67 -28.41 -6.29
C LEU A 19 -1.81 -29.72 -7.06
N GLU A 20 -2.45 -30.72 -6.45
CA GLU A 20 -3.07 -31.78 -7.25
C GLU A 20 -3.97 -31.12 -8.29
N SER A 21 -4.20 -31.78 -9.43
CA SER A 21 -4.73 -31.20 -10.68
C SER A 21 -6.18 -30.69 -10.63
N ASP A 22 -6.57 -29.98 -9.59
CA ASP A 22 -7.91 -29.50 -9.32
C ASP A 22 -8.01 -28.00 -9.54
N THR A 23 -9.04 -27.60 -10.29
CA THR A 23 -9.43 -26.20 -10.46
C THR A 23 -9.98 -25.67 -9.13
N ALA A 24 -9.40 -24.60 -8.59
CA ALA A 24 -9.90 -23.93 -7.39
C ALA A 24 -11.20 -23.15 -7.70
N ASP A 25 -12.01 -22.91 -6.67
CA ASP A 25 -13.19 -22.04 -6.87
C ASP A 25 -12.74 -20.59 -7.02
N VAL A 26 -11.80 -20.17 -6.17
CA VAL A 26 -11.23 -18.83 -6.18
C VAL A 26 -9.73 -18.87 -5.92
N VAL A 27 -8.96 -18.17 -6.75
CA VAL A 27 -7.58 -17.81 -6.44
C VAL A 27 -7.51 -16.35 -6.00
N VAL A 28 -6.82 -16.07 -4.90
CA VAL A 28 -6.53 -14.72 -4.44
C VAL A 28 -5.05 -14.45 -4.61
N VAL A 29 -4.69 -13.43 -5.38
CA VAL A 29 -3.31 -13.03 -5.64
C VAL A 29 -2.95 -11.87 -4.70
N GLY A 30 -1.98 -12.12 -3.81
CA GLY A 30 -1.53 -11.22 -2.74
C GLY A 30 -2.03 -11.66 -1.37
N ALA A 31 -1.12 -11.94 -0.44
CA ALA A 31 -1.39 -12.30 0.95
C ALA A 31 -1.19 -11.11 1.91
N GLY A 32 -1.61 -9.92 1.47
CA GLY A 32 -1.83 -8.79 2.37
C GLY A 32 -3.18 -8.89 3.10
N ILE A 33 -3.50 -7.87 3.90
CA ILE A 33 -4.73 -7.84 4.70
C ILE A 33 -6.00 -8.05 3.86
N THR A 34 -6.13 -7.37 2.71
CA THR A 34 -7.29 -7.52 1.82
C THR A 34 -7.43 -8.93 1.27
N GLY A 35 -6.33 -9.52 0.83
CA GLY A 35 -6.32 -10.85 0.22
C GLY A 35 -6.67 -11.94 1.21
N LEU A 36 -6.03 -11.93 2.39
CA LEU A 36 -6.27 -12.94 3.43
C LEU A 36 -7.69 -12.84 4.02
N ILE A 37 -8.22 -11.63 4.24
CA ILE A 37 -9.61 -11.47 4.69
C ILE A 37 -10.57 -12.02 3.63
N THR A 38 -10.37 -11.67 2.36
CA THR A 38 -11.20 -12.17 1.25
C THR A 38 -11.16 -13.70 1.19
N ALA A 39 -9.96 -14.29 1.30
CA ALA A 39 -9.77 -15.73 1.26
C ALA A 39 -10.49 -16.44 2.42
N VAL A 40 -10.34 -15.94 3.65
CA VAL A 40 -11.00 -16.51 4.84
C VAL A 40 -12.52 -16.39 4.75
N LEU A 41 -13.06 -15.26 4.31
CA LEU A 41 -14.51 -15.08 4.15
C LEU A 41 -15.10 -16.06 3.12
N LEU A 42 -14.40 -16.28 2.00
CA LEU A 42 -14.81 -17.24 0.98
C LEU A 42 -14.67 -18.70 1.48
N ALA A 43 -13.59 -19.02 2.19
CA ALA A 43 -13.38 -20.33 2.80
C ALA A 43 -14.43 -20.64 3.89
N ARG A 44 -14.84 -19.64 4.70
CA ARG A 44 -15.97 -19.74 5.65
C ARG A 44 -17.27 -20.13 4.96
N ALA A 45 -17.46 -19.73 3.70
CA ALA A 45 -18.61 -20.09 2.88
C ALA A 45 -18.44 -21.42 2.12
N GLY A 46 -17.41 -22.20 2.43
CA GLY A 46 -17.15 -23.52 1.84
C GLY A 46 -16.54 -23.49 0.44
N LYS A 47 -15.95 -22.37 0.01
CA LYS A 47 -15.22 -22.29 -1.26
C LYS A 47 -13.82 -22.88 -1.11
N ARG A 48 -13.34 -23.56 -2.16
CA ARG A 48 -11.94 -23.97 -2.28
C ARG A 48 -11.10 -22.77 -2.70
N VAL A 49 -10.32 -22.24 -1.77
CA VAL A 49 -9.53 -21.01 -1.96
C VAL A 49 -8.04 -21.31 -1.94
N VAL A 50 -7.33 -20.75 -2.92
CA VAL A 50 -5.86 -20.72 -2.94
C VAL A 50 -5.39 -19.27 -2.93
N VAL A 51 -4.58 -18.90 -1.96
CA VAL A 51 -3.88 -17.62 -1.88
C VAL A 51 -2.48 -17.80 -2.45
N ILE A 52 -2.05 -16.90 -3.33
CA ILE A 52 -0.73 -16.91 -3.95
C ILE A 52 -0.02 -15.60 -3.61
N GLU A 53 1.15 -15.68 -3.00
CA GLU A 53 1.99 -14.56 -2.58
C GLU A 53 3.39 -14.70 -3.18
N ALA A 54 3.90 -13.61 -3.76
CA ALA A 54 5.18 -13.61 -4.44
C ALA A 54 6.36 -13.62 -3.47
N TYR A 55 6.16 -13.15 -2.24
CA TYR A 55 7.13 -13.21 -1.16
C TYR A 55 6.55 -14.00 0.00
N THR A 56 6.48 -13.40 1.19
CA THR A 56 5.78 -13.90 2.36
C THR A 56 4.53 -13.07 2.65
N ALA A 57 3.55 -13.63 3.36
CA ALA A 57 2.35 -12.95 3.78
C ALA A 57 2.69 -11.65 4.52
N GLY A 58 2.08 -10.54 4.08
CA GLY A 58 2.33 -9.21 4.61
C GLY A 58 3.63 -8.53 4.19
N ALA A 59 4.46 -9.11 3.30
CA ALA A 59 5.75 -8.53 2.91
C ALA A 59 5.67 -7.10 2.32
N GLY A 60 4.54 -6.76 1.68
CA GLY A 60 4.30 -5.42 1.12
C GLY A 60 3.77 -4.40 2.14
N ALA A 61 2.79 -3.60 1.72
CA ALA A 61 2.26 -2.50 2.53
C ALA A 61 1.71 -2.93 3.91
N THR A 62 1.14 -4.13 4.06
CA THR A 62 0.58 -4.59 5.35
C THR A 62 1.65 -4.74 6.44
N GLY A 63 2.78 -5.35 6.15
CA GLY A 63 3.91 -5.47 7.09
C GLY A 63 4.76 -4.20 7.18
N ASN A 64 4.46 -3.16 6.40
CA ASN A 64 5.20 -1.90 6.37
C ASN A 64 4.33 -0.67 6.71
N THR A 65 3.10 -0.87 7.18
CA THR A 65 2.18 0.24 7.52
C THR A 65 2.49 0.84 8.90
N THR A 66 1.84 1.95 9.24
CA THR A 66 1.69 2.36 10.64
C THR A 66 0.54 1.62 11.34
N ALA A 67 -0.33 0.89 10.62
CA ALA A 67 -1.40 0.05 11.18
C ALA A 67 -2.46 0.79 12.03
N LYS A 68 -2.89 1.95 11.52
CA LYS A 68 -4.04 2.70 12.03
C LYS A 68 -5.33 2.11 11.48
N ILE A 69 -6.28 1.78 12.36
CA ILE A 69 -7.66 1.40 12.03
C ILE A 69 -8.56 2.58 12.39
N SER A 70 -8.61 3.58 11.49
CA SER A 70 -9.25 4.88 11.74
C SER A 70 -10.17 5.29 10.59
N LEU A 71 -11.31 5.90 10.94
CA LEU A 71 -12.20 6.58 10.01
C LEU A 71 -11.78 8.04 9.75
N LEU A 72 -10.95 8.62 10.63
CA LEU A 72 -10.31 9.91 10.41
C LEU A 72 -8.98 9.69 9.69
N GLN A 73 -8.95 10.06 8.42
CA GLN A 73 -7.97 9.58 7.43
C GLN A 73 -7.13 10.72 6.85
N GLY A 74 -6.62 11.61 7.70
CA GLY A 74 -5.95 12.83 7.25
C GLY A 74 -6.99 13.78 6.66
N THR A 75 -6.77 14.26 5.44
CA THR A 75 -7.72 15.14 4.70
C THR A 75 -8.49 14.38 3.62
N LYS A 76 -8.72 13.08 3.83
CA LYS A 76 -9.30 12.22 2.78
C LYS A 76 -10.79 12.47 2.60
N LEU A 77 -11.53 12.61 3.69
CA LEU A 77 -12.99 12.68 3.63
C LEU A 77 -13.46 14.01 3.04
N SER A 78 -12.78 15.12 3.35
CA SER A 78 -13.03 16.43 2.73
C SER A 78 -12.80 16.41 1.21
N ARG A 79 -11.74 15.75 0.73
CA ARG A 79 -11.50 15.56 -0.71
C ARG A 79 -12.58 14.72 -1.38
N ILE A 80 -12.99 13.61 -0.75
CA ILE A 80 -14.08 12.76 -1.27
C ILE A 80 -15.40 13.55 -1.31
N LEU A 81 -15.73 14.26 -0.22
CA LEU A 81 -16.94 15.07 -0.12
C LEU A 81 -16.97 16.16 -1.18
N GLY A 82 -15.87 16.90 -1.36
CA GLY A 82 -15.77 17.95 -2.37
C GLY A 82 -15.89 17.44 -3.81
N LYS A 83 -15.44 16.20 -4.06
CA LYS A 83 -15.43 15.60 -5.41
C LYS A 83 -16.71 14.86 -5.78
N HIS A 84 -17.30 14.14 -4.83
CA HIS A 84 -18.42 13.20 -5.07
C HIS A 84 -19.71 13.56 -4.34
N GLY A 85 -19.66 14.55 -3.46
CA GLY A 85 -20.79 14.96 -2.66
C GLY A 85 -21.08 14.05 -1.45
N PRO A 86 -22.07 14.44 -0.63
CA PRO A 86 -22.29 13.88 0.69
C PRO A 86 -22.77 12.43 0.69
N GLU A 87 -23.51 12.00 -0.34
CA GLU A 87 -24.02 10.63 -0.40
C GLU A 87 -22.90 9.61 -0.55
N ILE A 88 -21.98 9.83 -1.49
CA ILE A 88 -20.81 8.97 -1.70
C ILE A 88 -19.84 9.05 -0.51
N ALA A 89 -19.67 10.23 0.09
CA ALA A 89 -18.86 10.38 1.31
C ALA A 89 -19.41 9.52 2.47
N LYS A 90 -20.73 9.48 2.67
CA LYS A 90 -21.39 8.63 3.67
C LYS A 90 -21.21 7.14 3.37
N GLN A 91 -21.35 6.74 2.12
CA GLN A 91 -21.10 5.34 1.72
C GLN A 91 -19.64 4.93 1.94
N TYR A 92 -18.69 5.81 1.62
CA TYR A 92 -17.27 5.59 1.91
C TYR A 92 -17.02 5.38 3.42
N VAL A 93 -17.60 6.25 4.26
CA VAL A 93 -17.50 6.12 5.72
C VAL A 93 -18.16 4.84 6.22
N GLN A 94 -19.35 4.49 5.73
CA GLN A 94 -20.06 3.28 6.13
C GLN A 94 -19.25 2.01 5.81
N GLY A 95 -18.65 1.93 4.61
CA GLY A 95 -17.79 0.81 4.24
C GLY A 95 -16.55 0.70 5.14
N ASN A 96 -15.89 1.81 5.42
CA ASN A 96 -14.74 1.84 6.33
C ASN A 96 -15.12 1.51 7.78
N LEU A 97 -16.31 1.92 8.25
CA LEU A 97 -16.83 1.59 9.57
C LEU A 97 -17.07 0.08 9.70
N GLU A 98 -17.73 -0.54 8.72
CA GLU A 98 -17.94 -1.99 8.71
C GLU A 98 -16.61 -2.75 8.61
N GLY A 99 -15.65 -2.26 7.80
CA GLY A 99 -14.29 -2.82 7.74
C GLY A 99 -13.54 -2.72 9.06
N GLN A 100 -13.62 -1.57 9.74
CA GLN A 100 -13.04 -1.33 11.07
C GLN A 100 -13.67 -2.29 12.11
N GLN A 101 -15.00 -2.37 12.16
CA GLN A 101 -15.73 -3.24 13.09
C GLN A 101 -15.38 -4.71 12.87
N TRP A 102 -15.31 -5.16 11.61
CA TRP A 102 -14.92 -6.52 11.29
C TRP A 102 -13.51 -6.83 11.78
N LEU A 103 -12.55 -5.93 11.52
CA LEU A 103 -11.16 -6.11 11.96
C LEU A 103 -11.03 -6.19 13.47
N ILE A 104 -11.62 -5.22 14.19
CA ILE A 104 -11.57 -5.16 15.65
C ILE A 104 -12.24 -6.39 16.24
N GLY A 105 -13.46 -6.71 15.80
CA GLY A 105 -14.20 -7.87 16.29
C GLY A 105 -13.50 -9.19 16.00
N HIS A 106 -12.86 -9.34 14.84
CA HIS A 106 -12.04 -10.53 14.53
C HIS A 106 -10.82 -10.62 15.45
N CYS A 107 -10.12 -9.51 15.70
CA CYS A 107 -8.98 -9.48 16.60
C CYS A 107 -9.39 -9.86 18.03
N GLU A 108 -10.43 -9.24 18.57
CA GLU A 108 -10.95 -9.50 19.93
C GLU A 108 -11.39 -10.96 20.09
N ALA A 109 -12.13 -11.50 19.13
CA ALA A 109 -12.60 -12.88 19.14
C ALA A 109 -11.46 -13.92 19.13
N ASN A 110 -10.27 -13.53 18.64
CA ASN A 110 -9.09 -14.38 18.53
C ASN A 110 -7.98 -13.99 19.52
N GLY A 111 -8.24 -13.10 20.48
CA GLY A 111 -7.27 -12.68 21.49
C GLY A 111 -6.08 -11.89 20.93
N ILE A 112 -6.26 -11.22 19.78
CA ILE A 112 -5.23 -10.39 19.14
C ILE A 112 -5.30 -8.98 19.75
N PRO A 113 -4.21 -8.45 20.35
CA PRO A 113 -4.24 -7.16 21.02
C PRO A 113 -4.54 -5.99 20.08
N VAL A 114 -5.56 -5.22 20.43
CA VAL A 114 -5.93 -3.95 19.79
C VAL A 114 -5.85 -2.84 20.84
N GLN A 115 -5.34 -1.68 20.45
CA GLN A 115 -5.32 -0.49 21.30
C GLN A 115 -6.34 0.51 20.78
N HIS A 116 -7.11 1.10 21.69
CA HIS A 116 -8.09 2.14 21.36
C HIS A 116 -7.58 3.50 21.81
N GLU A 117 -7.60 4.45 20.89
CA GLU A 117 -7.09 5.81 21.08
C GLU A 117 -7.91 6.78 20.24
N ASP A 118 -7.83 8.07 20.56
CA ASP A 118 -8.39 9.10 19.70
C ASP A 118 -7.51 9.32 18.47
N ALA A 119 -8.14 9.54 17.32
CA ALA A 119 -7.46 9.97 16.11
C ALA A 119 -7.57 11.49 15.92
N PHE A 120 -6.53 12.07 15.33
CA PHE A 120 -6.41 13.50 15.08
C PHE A 120 -5.92 13.78 13.66
N THR A 121 -6.68 14.59 12.93
CA THR A 121 -6.21 15.33 11.75
C THR A 121 -5.91 16.74 12.22
N TYR A 122 -4.63 17.08 12.37
CA TYR A 122 -4.20 18.30 13.06
C TYR A 122 -3.44 19.27 12.17
N ALA A 123 -3.49 20.55 12.50
CA ALA A 123 -2.69 21.58 11.84
C ALA A 123 -1.37 21.78 12.59
N GLN A 124 -0.25 21.68 11.86
CA GLN A 124 1.09 21.99 12.41
C GLN A 124 1.37 23.49 12.43
N SER A 125 0.58 24.26 11.67
CA SER A 125 0.73 25.69 11.47
C SER A 125 -0.63 26.38 11.38
N GLU A 126 -0.67 27.71 11.47
CA GLU A 126 -1.89 28.48 11.24
C GLU A 126 -2.45 28.28 9.82
N GLU A 127 -1.57 28.07 8.82
CA GLU A 127 -1.95 27.83 7.43
C GLU A 127 -2.66 26.48 7.23
N GLY A 128 -2.40 25.49 8.10
CA GLY A 128 -3.04 24.17 8.06
C GLY A 128 -4.42 24.12 8.71
N VAL A 129 -4.80 25.12 9.51
CA VAL A 129 -6.07 25.15 10.26
C VAL A 129 -7.28 25.03 9.34
N PRO A 130 -7.38 25.75 8.20
CA PRO A 130 -8.50 25.59 7.27
C PRO A 130 -8.67 24.14 6.79
N SER A 131 -7.59 23.46 6.39
CA SER A 131 -7.69 22.07 5.92
C SER A 131 -8.14 21.09 7.02
N ALA A 132 -7.71 21.30 8.26
CA ALA A 132 -8.21 20.50 9.39
C ALA A 132 -9.68 20.78 9.71
N ARG A 133 -10.15 22.02 9.49
CA ARG A 133 -11.57 22.42 9.62
C ARG A 133 -12.44 21.83 8.53
N ASP A 134 -11.97 21.84 7.28
CA ASP A 134 -12.66 21.21 6.16
C ASP A 134 -12.86 19.70 6.40
N GLU A 135 -11.84 19.03 6.97
CA GLU A 135 -11.97 17.61 7.33
C GLU A 135 -12.97 17.38 8.46
N LEU A 136 -13.00 18.24 9.47
CA LEU A 136 -14.00 18.19 10.54
C LEU A 136 -15.42 18.31 9.98
N GLU A 137 -15.67 19.29 9.11
CA GLU A 137 -16.97 19.47 8.47
C GLU A 137 -17.35 18.25 7.63
N ALA A 138 -16.40 17.66 6.92
CA ALA A 138 -16.63 16.47 6.12
C ALA A 138 -16.99 15.25 6.97
N CYS A 139 -16.30 15.08 8.11
CA CYS A 139 -16.63 14.07 9.12
C CYS A 139 -18.06 14.22 9.63
N GLN A 140 -18.44 15.43 10.06
CA GLN A 140 -19.79 15.70 10.57
C GLN A 140 -20.87 15.49 9.50
N THR A 141 -20.60 15.93 8.26
CA THR A 141 -21.49 15.72 7.10
C THR A 141 -21.70 14.24 6.80
N ALA A 142 -20.65 13.43 6.95
CA ALA A 142 -20.70 11.99 6.76
C ALA A 142 -21.26 11.23 7.98
N GLY A 143 -21.59 11.92 9.07
CA GLY A 143 -22.20 11.33 10.27
C GLY A 143 -21.21 10.82 11.32
N LEU A 144 -19.94 11.21 11.24
CA LEU A 144 -18.95 10.92 12.27
C LEU A 144 -19.03 11.95 13.41
N ASP A 145 -18.90 11.47 14.65
CA ASP A 145 -18.88 12.29 15.87
C ASP A 145 -17.49 12.90 16.11
N ALA A 146 -17.01 13.66 15.12
CA ALA A 146 -15.75 14.38 15.20
C ALA A 146 -15.98 15.77 15.79
N GLU A 147 -15.03 16.21 16.62
CA GLU A 147 -15.05 17.53 17.25
C GLU A 147 -13.75 18.30 16.99
N TRP A 148 -13.80 19.62 17.17
CA TRP A 148 -12.59 20.43 17.14
C TRP A 148 -11.93 20.47 18.50
N VAL A 149 -10.62 20.22 18.54
CA VAL A 149 -9.79 20.43 19.73
C VAL A 149 -8.72 21.47 19.46
N THR A 150 -8.35 22.23 20.49
CA THR A 150 -7.30 23.27 20.42
C THR A 150 -5.98 22.83 21.05
N GLU A 151 -5.98 21.75 21.82
CA GLU A 151 -4.82 21.24 22.56
C GLU A 151 -4.74 19.71 22.43
N ALA A 152 -3.52 19.17 22.49
CA ALA A 152 -3.23 17.74 22.51
C ALA A 152 -1.95 17.48 23.32
N ASP A 153 -1.81 16.28 23.90
CA ASP A 153 -0.60 15.86 24.64
C ASP A 153 0.54 15.49 23.68
N VAL A 154 1.11 16.52 23.05
CA VAL A 154 2.16 16.41 22.03
C VAL A 154 3.28 17.41 22.28
N PRO A 155 4.56 17.04 22.06
CA PRO A 155 5.69 17.95 22.24
C PRO A 155 6.02 18.77 20.98
N PHE A 156 5.09 18.84 20.03
CA PHE A 156 5.23 19.55 18.75
C PHE A 156 4.10 20.57 18.56
N PRO A 157 4.26 21.56 17.66
CA PRO A 157 3.23 22.56 17.40
C PRO A 157 1.89 21.93 17.02
N PHE A 158 0.84 22.38 17.69
CA PHE A 158 -0.53 21.93 17.49
C PHE A 158 -1.44 23.16 17.46
N HIS A 159 -1.88 23.55 16.25
CA HIS A 159 -2.74 24.72 16.05
C HIS A 159 -4.24 24.38 16.08
N GLY A 160 -4.55 23.19 16.59
CA GLY A 160 -5.89 22.60 16.61
C GLY A 160 -6.08 21.51 15.55
N GLY A 161 -7.14 20.73 15.69
CA GLY A 161 -7.45 19.65 14.78
C GLY A 161 -8.82 19.02 14.99
N ALA A 162 -9.26 18.24 14.00
CA ALA A 162 -10.39 17.34 14.15
C ALA A 162 -9.97 16.15 15.02
N ARG A 163 -10.71 15.87 16.10
CA ARG A 163 -10.58 14.67 16.94
C ARG A 163 -11.74 13.74 16.64
N LEU A 164 -11.45 12.47 16.38
CA LEU A 164 -12.45 11.40 16.33
C LEU A 164 -12.12 10.38 17.44
N PRO A 165 -13.01 10.16 18.42
CA PRO A 165 -12.71 9.29 19.55
C PRO A 165 -12.78 7.80 19.19
N ASN A 166 -12.20 6.97 20.06
CA ASN A 166 -12.33 5.50 20.03
C ASN A 166 -11.92 4.83 18.71
N GLN A 167 -10.91 5.37 18.03
CA GLN A 167 -10.29 4.69 16.89
C GLN A 167 -9.32 3.60 17.38
N ALA A 168 -8.83 2.77 16.48
CA ALA A 168 -8.00 1.63 16.87
C ALA A 168 -6.65 1.60 16.15
N GLN A 169 -5.72 0.88 16.73
CA GLN A 169 -4.40 0.59 16.17
C GLN A 169 -3.91 -0.76 16.70
N PHE A 170 -3.00 -1.41 15.98
CA PHE A 170 -2.56 -2.76 16.32
C PHE A 170 -1.23 -3.12 15.63
N ASP A 171 -0.74 -4.33 15.88
CA ASP A 171 0.24 -5.00 15.04
C ASP A 171 -0.53 -5.88 14.02
N PRO A 172 -0.36 -5.66 12.70
CA PRO A 172 -1.11 -6.39 11.69
C PRO A 172 -0.64 -7.83 11.50
N MET A 173 0.57 -8.20 11.94
CA MET A 173 1.14 -9.50 11.62
C MET A 173 0.49 -10.66 12.38
N PRO A 174 0.17 -10.54 13.69
CA PRO A 174 -0.63 -11.54 14.40
C PRO A 174 -2.02 -11.78 13.77
N LEU A 175 -2.64 -10.74 13.21
CA LEU A 175 -3.89 -10.90 12.45
C LEU A 175 -3.67 -11.76 11.20
N LEU A 176 -2.64 -11.47 10.41
CA LEU A 176 -2.37 -12.28 9.21
C LEU A 176 -2.07 -13.74 9.58
N ASP A 177 -1.28 -13.97 10.62
CA ASP A 177 -0.97 -15.32 11.10
C ASP A 177 -2.25 -16.09 11.48
N ASN A 178 -3.15 -15.45 12.24
CA ASN A 178 -4.43 -16.03 12.61
C ASN A 178 -5.34 -16.29 11.38
N LEU A 179 -5.38 -15.39 10.41
CA LEU A 179 -6.15 -15.59 9.17
C LEU A 179 -5.61 -16.74 8.33
N ILE A 180 -4.29 -16.93 8.30
CA ILE A 180 -3.64 -18.05 7.61
C ILE A 180 -4.00 -19.37 8.30
N ASP A 181 -3.92 -19.42 9.63
CA ASP A 181 -4.31 -20.61 10.39
C ASP A 181 -5.81 -20.92 10.18
N GLU A 182 -6.66 -19.90 10.14
CA GLU A 182 -8.09 -20.07 9.87
C GLU A 182 -8.36 -20.59 8.45
N LEU A 183 -7.62 -20.08 7.46
CA LEU A 183 -7.69 -20.52 6.07
C LEU A 183 -7.32 -22.00 5.94
N HIS A 184 -6.21 -22.41 6.56
CA HIS A 184 -5.76 -23.80 6.58
C HIS A 184 -6.76 -24.72 7.29
N ALA A 185 -7.37 -24.27 8.39
CA ALA A 185 -8.40 -25.02 9.11
C ALA A 185 -9.69 -25.23 8.29
N ARG A 186 -9.82 -24.58 7.13
CA ARG A 186 -10.94 -24.70 6.18
C ARG A 186 -10.50 -25.29 4.83
N ASP A 187 -9.39 -26.02 4.81
CA ASP A 187 -8.80 -26.64 3.63
C ASP A 187 -8.41 -25.62 2.52
N GLY A 188 -8.35 -24.33 2.86
CA GLY A 188 -7.75 -23.31 2.01
C GLY A 188 -6.23 -23.41 2.06
N ARG A 189 -5.55 -22.87 1.04
CA ARG A 189 -4.09 -22.97 0.90
C ARG A 189 -3.46 -21.60 0.72
N LEU A 190 -2.31 -21.38 1.35
CA LEU A 190 -1.42 -20.26 1.05
C LEU A 190 -0.14 -20.79 0.38
N LEU A 191 0.20 -20.20 -0.76
CA LEU A 191 1.41 -20.48 -1.53
C LEU A 191 2.28 -19.23 -1.55
N GLU A 192 3.37 -19.25 -0.78
CA GLU A 192 4.36 -18.17 -0.70
C GLU A 192 5.56 -18.43 -1.64
N GLY A 193 6.32 -17.39 -1.98
CA GLY A 193 7.44 -17.46 -2.95
C GLY A 193 7.00 -17.79 -4.38
N ILE A 194 5.73 -17.52 -4.72
CA ILE A 194 5.13 -17.85 -6.01
C ILE A 194 4.50 -16.59 -6.62
N ARG A 195 5.05 -16.14 -7.74
CA ARG A 195 4.58 -14.95 -8.44
C ARG A 195 3.64 -15.30 -9.58
N VAL A 196 2.41 -14.80 -9.51
CA VAL A 196 1.53 -14.73 -10.68
C VAL A 196 2.04 -13.65 -11.63
N HIS A 197 2.23 -13.99 -12.91
CA HIS A 197 2.70 -13.04 -13.91
C HIS A 197 1.78 -12.91 -15.13
N GLN A 198 0.82 -13.82 -15.29
CA GLN A 198 -0.21 -13.73 -16.34
C GLN A 198 -1.47 -14.48 -15.90
N VAL A 199 -2.65 -14.02 -16.35
CA VAL A 199 -3.93 -14.70 -16.17
C VAL A 199 -4.64 -14.79 -17.53
N ALA A 200 -4.85 -16.00 -18.03
CA ALA A 200 -5.62 -16.28 -19.24
C ALA A 200 -7.02 -16.79 -18.88
N ASP A 201 -8.00 -16.57 -19.76
CA ASP A 201 -9.32 -17.19 -19.69
C ASP A 201 -9.47 -18.10 -20.90
N ASP A 202 -9.67 -19.40 -20.69
CA ASP A 202 -9.88 -20.38 -21.77
C ASP A 202 -11.36 -20.68 -22.04
N GLY A 203 -12.26 -19.95 -21.38
CA GLY A 203 -13.71 -20.10 -21.47
C GLY A 203 -14.29 -20.86 -20.29
N ASP A 204 -13.68 -21.99 -19.91
CA ASP A 204 -14.12 -22.87 -18.82
C ASP A 204 -13.58 -22.41 -17.47
N ALA A 205 -12.28 -22.12 -17.39
CA ALA A 205 -11.64 -21.61 -16.19
C ALA A 205 -10.57 -20.56 -16.52
N LEU A 206 -10.19 -19.82 -15.49
CA LEU A 206 -8.98 -19.01 -15.52
C LEU A 206 -7.76 -19.90 -15.37
N LYS A 207 -6.72 -19.56 -16.11
CA LYS A 207 -5.39 -20.16 -16.04
C LYS A 207 -4.39 -19.09 -15.59
N LEU A 208 -3.90 -19.22 -14.35
CA LEU A 208 -2.90 -18.34 -13.77
C LEU A 208 -1.52 -18.94 -14.00
N HIS A 209 -0.68 -18.23 -14.74
CA HIS A 209 0.71 -18.62 -14.96
C HIS A 209 1.56 -18.08 -13.80
N VAL A 210 2.27 -18.99 -13.15
CA VAL A 210 3.04 -18.68 -11.94
C VAL A 210 4.50 -19.06 -12.10
N ARG A 211 5.37 -18.33 -11.39
CA ARG A 211 6.81 -18.58 -11.33
C ARG A 211 7.27 -18.59 -9.87
N THR A 212 8.04 -19.60 -9.51
CA THR A 212 8.71 -19.72 -8.20
C THR A 212 10.00 -18.89 -8.16
N ASP A 213 10.53 -18.64 -6.96
CA ASP A 213 11.84 -18.01 -6.78
C ASP A 213 13.00 -18.82 -7.42
N GLY A 214 12.86 -20.15 -7.48
CA GLY A 214 13.77 -21.04 -8.22
C GLY A 214 13.57 -21.07 -9.74
N ALA A 215 12.82 -20.11 -10.28
CA ALA A 215 12.50 -19.96 -11.71
C ALA A 215 11.72 -21.12 -12.36
N SER A 216 11.17 -22.05 -11.57
CA SER A 216 10.22 -23.04 -12.09
C SER A 216 8.88 -22.38 -12.39
N GLU A 217 8.29 -22.71 -13.54
CA GLU A 217 7.00 -22.19 -14.00
C GLU A 217 5.95 -23.31 -14.08
N PHE A 218 4.72 -23.00 -13.67
CA PHE A 218 3.58 -23.90 -13.78
C PHE A 218 2.27 -23.10 -13.77
N ASP A 219 1.15 -23.81 -13.90
CA ASP A 219 -0.17 -23.21 -14.02
C ASP A 219 -1.08 -23.59 -12.86
N ILE A 220 -1.91 -22.64 -12.43
CA ILE A 220 -2.98 -22.85 -11.46
C ILE A 220 -4.32 -22.52 -12.12
N ARG A 221 -5.31 -23.40 -11.99
CA ARG A 221 -6.65 -23.19 -12.57
C ARG A 221 -7.64 -22.70 -11.50
N ALA A 222 -8.51 -21.76 -11.85
CA ALA A 222 -9.56 -21.28 -10.96
C ALA A 222 -10.81 -20.80 -11.72
N HIS A 223 -12.00 -20.87 -11.10
CA HIS A 223 -13.20 -20.26 -11.70
C HIS A 223 -13.21 -18.73 -11.57
N ARG A 224 -12.68 -18.19 -10.47
CA ARG A 224 -12.55 -16.74 -10.24
C ARG A 224 -11.16 -16.40 -9.69
N CYS A 225 -10.74 -15.15 -9.91
CA CYS A 225 -9.47 -14.60 -9.44
C CYS A 225 -9.69 -13.23 -8.81
N VAL A 226 -9.05 -12.97 -7.67
CA VAL A 226 -8.99 -11.65 -7.02
C VAL A 226 -7.55 -11.15 -7.05
N LEU A 227 -7.32 -9.98 -7.62
CA LEU A 227 -6.03 -9.29 -7.59
C LEU A 227 -6.01 -8.27 -6.44
N ALA A 228 -5.39 -8.67 -5.32
CA ALA A 228 -5.18 -7.85 -4.12
C ALA A 228 -3.69 -7.48 -3.97
N THR A 229 -3.07 -7.04 -5.07
CA THR A 229 -1.62 -6.90 -5.24
C THR A 229 -1.10 -5.46 -5.03
N GLY A 230 -1.86 -4.62 -4.33
CA GLY A 230 -1.57 -3.18 -4.18
C GLY A 230 -1.93 -2.35 -5.41
N ILE A 231 -1.47 -2.80 -6.59
CA ILE A 231 -1.92 -2.38 -7.93
C ILE A 231 -2.11 -3.63 -8.80
N PRO A 232 -3.13 -3.71 -9.68
CA PRO A 232 -3.33 -4.89 -10.52
C PRO A 232 -2.12 -5.18 -11.41
N ILE A 233 -1.65 -6.43 -11.40
CA ILE A 233 -0.54 -6.92 -12.24
C ILE A 233 -0.92 -7.09 -13.72
N LEU A 234 -2.21 -6.91 -14.04
CA LEU A 234 -2.73 -7.01 -15.40
C LEU A 234 -3.08 -5.60 -15.89
N ASP A 235 -2.64 -5.27 -17.11
CA ASP A 235 -2.95 -3.97 -17.73
C ASP A 235 -4.40 -3.81 -18.19
N ARG A 236 -5.23 -4.85 -18.01
CA ARG A 236 -6.65 -4.84 -18.32
C ARG A 236 -7.37 -3.83 -17.42
N GLY A 237 -8.23 -3.01 -18.03
CA GLY A 237 -8.95 -1.96 -17.31
C GLY A 237 -8.16 -0.66 -17.07
N GLY A 238 -6.87 -0.61 -17.46
CA GLY A 238 -6.08 0.63 -17.45
C GLY A 238 -5.83 1.19 -16.05
N PHE A 239 -5.82 0.35 -15.00
CA PHE A 239 -5.62 0.81 -13.61
C PHE A 239 -4.28 1.53 -13.40
N PHE A 240 -3.24 1.17 -14.16
CA PHE A 240 -1.95 1.88 -14.16
C PHE A 240 -2.08 3.37 -14.54
N ALA A 241 -3.09 3.74 -15.32
CA ALA A 241 -3.37 5.12 -15.74
C ALA A 241 -4.33 5.86 -14.79
N ARG A 242 -4.90 5.14 -13.80
CA ARG A 242 -5.90 5.63 -12.84
C ARG A 242 -5.37 5.71 -11.41
N LEU A 243 -4.15 5.24 -11.18
CA LEU A 243 -3.50 5.16 -9.89
C LEU A 243 -2.16 5.88 -9.92
N THR A 244 -1.85 6.57 -8.83
CA THR A 244 -0.58 7.28 -8.65
C THR A 244 0.21 6.63 -7.52
N PRO A 245 1.42 6.11 -7.77
CA PRO A 245 2.23 5.42 -6.77
C PRO A 245 2.94 6.42 -5.85
N HIS A 246 2.77 6.24 -4.54
CA HIS A 246 3.41 7.03 -3.50
C HIS A 246 4.27 6.15 -2.61
N ARG A 247 5.49 6.60 -2.33
CA ARG A 247 6.36 6.06 -1.28
C ARG A 247 6.20 6.92 -0.03
N SER A 248 6.29 6.34 1.15
CA SER A 248 6.34 7.05 2.43
C SER A 248 7.19 6.27 3.43
N TYR A 249 7.81 6.98 4.37
CA TYR A 249 8.80 6.42 5.28
C TYR A 249 8.31 6.47 6.70
N CYS A 250 8.78 5.52 7.50
CA CYS A 250 8.45 5.39 8.91
C CYS A 250 9.71 5.01 9.70
N MET A 251 9.75 5.49 10.93
CA MET A 251 10.77 5.15 11.91
C MET A 251 10.11 4.84 13.25
N ALA A 252 10.67 3.89 13.97
CA ALA A 252 10.27 3.59 15.34
C ALA A 252 11.37 4.04 16.32
N PHE A 253 10.98 4.73 17.38
CA PHE A 253 11.88 5.26 18.39
C PHE A 253 11.55 4.69 19.77
N ARG A 254 12.60 4.43 20.56
CA ARG A 254 12.49 4.41 22.02
C ARG A 254 12.64 5.86 22.49
N VAL A 255 11.65 6.38 23.20
CA VAL A 255 11.65 7.76 23.69
C VAL A 255 11.72 7.77 25.22
N PRO A 256 12.44 8.74 25.83
CA PRO A 256 12.44 8.92 27.27
C PRO A 256 11.16 9.63 27.76
N GLY A 257 10.77 9.39 29.01
CA GLY A 257 9.63 10.07 29.64
C GLY A 257 8.26 9.56 29.18
N ASN A 258 7.25 10.42 29.28
CA ASN A 258 5.88 10.11 28.87
C ASN A 258 5.77 10.15 27.34
N MET A 259 5.12 9.14 26.79
CA MET A 259 4.92 8.99 25.35
C MET A 259 3.49 9.39 24.98
N THR A 260 3.35 10.21 23.93
CA THR A 260 2.07 10.55 23.31
C THR A 260 1.30 9.30 22.91
N ARG A 261 0.01 9.23 23.27
CA ARG A 261 -0.86 8.05 23.06
C ARG A 261 -1.79 8.14 21.84
N GLY A 262 -2.26 9.32 21.47
CA GLY A 262 -3.18 9.49 20.33
C GLY A 262 -2.60 9.09 18.96
N ILE A 263 -3.49 8.98 17.98
CA ILE A 263 -3.18 8.68 16.57
C ILE A 263 -3.20 9.98 15.77
N TYR A 264 -2.04 10.56 15.47
CA TYR A 264 -1.93 11.86 14.84
C TYR A 264 -1.55 11.76 13.36
N ILE A 265 -2.12 12.61 12.52
CA ILE A 265 -1.63 12.91 11.18
C ILE A 265 -1.88 14.38 10.85
N SER A 266 -0.88 15.06 10.29
CA SER A 266 -1.01 16.46 9.92
C SER A 266 -1.92 16.65 8.70
N ALA A 267 -2.71 17.71 8.69
CA ALA A 267 -3.49 18.17 7.55
C ALA A 267 -2.63 18.92 6.53
N ASP A 268 -1.55 19.55 6.99
CA ASP A 268 -0.61 20.34 6.22
C ASP A 268 0.71 19.58 5.93
N SER A 269 1.51 20.20 5.06
CA SER A 269 2.82 19.69 4.64
C SER A 269 3.95 20.37 5.41
N PRO A 270 5.07 19.67 5.66
CA PRO A 270 5.30 18.26 5.35
C PRO A 270 4.47 17.33 6.24
N THR A 271 4.04 16.18 5.72
CA THR A 271 3.24 15.24 6.50
C THR A 271 3.99 14.74 7.73
N ARG A 272 3.33 14.83 8.89
CA ARG A 272 3.77 14.22 10.16
C ARG A 272 2.68 13.33 10.70
N SER A 273 2.98 12.04 10.76
CA SER A 273 2.11 11.03 11.35
C SER A 273 2.79 10.46 12.58
N VAL A 274 2.09 10.43 13.71
CA VAL A 274 2.63 9.92 14.98
C VAL A 274 1.62 8.97 15.61
N ARG A 275 2.12 7.84 16.14
CA ARG A 275 1.38 7.00 17.09
C ARG A 275 2.37 6.20 17.93
N TYR A 276 1.91 5.51 18.97
CA TYR A 276 2.73 4.49 19.63
C TYR A 276 2.41 3.07 19.16
N ALA A 277 3.29 2.13 19.50
CA ALA A 277 3.13 0.71 19.28
C ALA A 277 3.67 -0.07 20.50
N PRO A 278 2.84 -0.86 21.20
CA PRO A 278 3.32 -1.78 22.22
C PRO A 278 4.27 -2.82 21.62
N THR A 279 5.35 -3.14 22.33
CA THR A 279 6.23 -4.26 21.98
C THR A 279 6.60 -5.03 23.24
N VAL A 280 7.08 -6.27 23.10
CA VAL A 280 7.60 -7.06 24.24
C VAL A 280 8.73 -6.36 24.99
N ASN A 281 9.46 -5.46 24.31
CA ASN A 281 10.58 -4.68 24.85
C ASN A 281 10.17 -3.25 25.21
N GLY A 282 8.91 -3.06 25.61
CA GLY A 282 8.28 -1.76 25.90
C GLY A 282 7.81 -1.01 24.67
N ASP A 283 7.03 0.05 24.85
CA ASP A 283 6.43 0.77 23.74
C ASP A 283 7.47 1.44 22.81
N ARG A 284 7.05 1.68 21.56
CA ARG A 284 7.80 2.45 20.56
C ARG A 284 6.94 3.59 20.03
N LEU A 285 7.54 4.75 19.83
CA LEU A 285 6.93 5.84 19.08
C LEU A 285 7.17 5.61 17.59
N ILE A 286 6.12 5.55 16.79
CA ILE A 286 6.20 5.50 15.33
C ILE A 286 5.99 6.90 14.77
N VAL A 287 6.96 7.37 13.99
CA VAL A 287 6.88 8.63 13.24
C VAL A 287 6.94 8.31 11.75
N GLY A 288 5.94 8.76 11.01
CA GLY A 288 5.81 8.57 9.57
C GLY A 288 5.69 9.88 8.80
N GLY A 289 6.21 9.91 7.59
CA GLY A 289 6.23 11.12 6.76
C GLY A 289 7.10 10.95 5.52
N ALA A 290 7.72 12.05 5.08
CA ALA A 290 8.63 12.10 3.92
C ALA A 290 8.05 11.45 2.64
N GLY A 291 6.73 11.60 2.44
CA GLY A 291 6.04 10.98 1.32
C GLY A 291 6.38 11.67 -0.01
N HIS A 292 6.55 10.88 -1.08
CA HIS A 292 6.77 11.39 -2.43
C HIS A 292 6.22 10.43 -3.49
N LEU A 293 6.14 10.91 -4.73
CA LEU A 293 5.85 10.05 -5.88
C LEU A 293 7.03 9.12 -6.16
N VAL A 294 6.73 7.85 -6.42
CA VAL A 294 7.74 6.81 -6.70
C VAL A 294 8.53 7.17 -7.95
N GLY A 295 9.86 7.08 -7.89
CA GLY A 295 10.77 7.42 -8.98
C GLY A 295 10.81 8.90 -9.35
N ARG A 296 10.11 9.79 -8.62
CA ARG A 296 10.06 11.24 -8.90
C ARG A 296 10.53 12.10 -7.72
N GLY A 297 10.96 11.49 -6.62
CA GLY A 297 11.63 12.18 -5.53
C GLY A 297 13.06 12.54 -5.94
N SER A 298 13.48 13.79 -5.76
CA SER A 298 14.83 14.22 -6.15
C SER A 298 15.90 13.85 -5.12
N ASN A 299 15.56 13.87 -3.82
CA ASN A 299 16.44 13.55 -2.68
C ASN A 299 15.60 12.92 -1.56
N ALA A 300 15.29 11.63 -1.65
CA ALA A 300 14.45 10.97 -0.66
C ALA A 300 15.18 10.90 0.70
N SER A 301 16.49 10.63 0.67
CA SER A 301 17.35 10.55 1.86
C SER A 301 17.29 11.82 2.71
N MET A 302 17.33 13.02 2.08
CA MET A 302 17.21 14.29 2.78
C MET A 302 15.88 14.43 3.52
N SER A 303 14.77 14.05 2.88
CA SER A 303 13.44 14.13 3.49
C SER A 303 13.32 13.16 4.68
N VAL A 304 13.96 11.99 4.57
CA VAL A 304 14.02 10.99 5.65
C VAL A 304 14.89 11.47 6.81
N GLN A 305 16.04 12.09 6.53
CA GLN A 305 16.89 12.71 7.55
C GLN A 305 16.20 13.87 8.27
N GLU A 306 15.43 14.67 7.54
CA GLU A 306 14.61 15.74 8.11
C GLU A 306 13.54 15.18 9.05
N LEU A 307 12.83 14.10 8.65
CA LEU A 307 11.86 13.42 9.51
C LEU A 307 12.50 12.87 10.80
N ALA A 308 13.69 12.26 10.69
CA ALA A 308 14.45 11.77 11.85
C ALA A 308 14.86 12.92 12.78
N SER A 309 15.28 14.05 12.20
CA SER A 309 15.68 15.25 12.94
C SER A 309 14.49 15.87 13.66
N TRP A 310 13.35 15.98 12.99
CA TRP A 310 12.08 16.44 13.55
C TRP A 310 11.69 15.60 14.77
N ALA A 311 11.76 14.26 14.66
CA ALA A 311 11.46 13.37 15.80
C ALA A 311 12.41 13.60 16.99
N LYS A 312 13.71 13.79 16.76
CA LYS A 312 14.69 14.04 17.83
C LYS A 312 14.55 15.42 18.49
N VAL A 313 14.07 16.43 17.75
CA VAL A 313 13.78 17.76 18.29
C VAL A 313 12.60 17.70 19.25
N HIS A 314 11.53 16.99 18.87
CA HIS A 314 10.31 16.91 19.67
C HIS A 314 10.35 15.84 20.76
N TRP A 315 11.20 14.82 20.63
CA TRP A 315 11.52 13.87 21.70
C TRP A 315 13.04 13.82 21.93
N PRO A 316 13.60 14.79 22.67
CA PRO A 316 15.03 14.80 23.00
C PRO A 316 15.46 13.49 23.69
N GLY A 317 16.50 12.84 23.15
CA GLY A 317 16.95 11.53 23.61
C GLY A 317 16.26 10.34 22.95
N ALA A 318 15.41 10.57 21.93
CA ALA A 318 14.85 9.50 21.11
C ALA A 318 15.96 8.67 20.43
N ILE A 319 15.90 7.36 20.61
CA ILE A 319 16.80 6.39 19.99
C ILE A 319 16.03 5.66 18.90
N GLN A 320 16.45 5.83 17.65
CA GLN A 320 15.89 5.10 16.52
C GLN A 320 16.17 3.60 16.69
N THR A 321 15.14 2.79 16.53
CA THR A 321 15.20 1.33 16.66
C THR A 321 14.92 0.63 15.33
N HIS A 322 14.05 1.21 14.50
CA HIS A 322 13.67 0.65 13.21
C HIS A 322 13.48 1.78 12.20
N TYR A 323 13.67 1.45 10.92
CA TYR A 323 13.42 2.32 9.77
C TYR A 323 12.94 1.45 8.61
N TRP A 324 11.84 1.88 7.99
CA TRP A 324 11.22 1.18 6.87
C TRP A 324 10.38 2.15 6.04
N SER A 325 9.83 1.65 4.96
CA SER A 325 9.09 2.43 3.99
C SER A 325 8.00 1.59 3.35
N ALA A 326 6.87 2.23 3.03
CA ALA A 326 5.70 1.62 2.40
C ALA A 326 5.36 2.32 1.10
N GLN A 327 4.84 1.56 0.15
CA GLN A 327 4.28 2.08 -1.11
C GLN A 327 2.77 1.88 -1.10
N ASP A 328 2.06 2.89 -1.57
CA ASP A 328 0.61 2.85 -1.72
C ASP A 328 0.22 3.54 -3.04
N TYR A 329 -1.03 3.37 -3.44
CA TYR A 329 -1.57 3.85 -4.71
C TYR A 329 -2.76 4.75 -4.46
N ALA A 330 -2.65 6.00 -4.91
CA ALA A 330 -3.71 6.99 -4.81
C ALA A 330 -4.58 6.96 -6.07
N PRO A 331 -5.90 6.74 -5.97
CA PRO A 331 -6.82 6.79 -7.09
C PRO A 331 -7.07 8.24 -7.55
N VAL A 332 -7.16 8.46 -8.85
CA VAL A 332 -7.34 9.81 -9.44
C VAL A 332 -8.66 10.49 -9.04
N ASP A 333 -9.63 9.71 -8.59
CA ASP A 333 -10.94 10.14 -8.13
C ASP A 333 -11.13 9.96 -6.63
N GLU A 334 -10.06 9.78 -5.85
CA GLU A 334 -10.12 9.70 -4.39
C GLU A 334 -10.80 8.45 -3.80
N LEU A 335 -11.46 7.61 -4.60
CA LEU A 335 -12.15 6.42 -4.12
C LEU A 335 -11.40 5.13 -4.48
N PRO A 336 -11.41 4.10 -3.61
CA PRO A 336 -10.84 2.79 -3.94
C PRO A 336 -11.49 2.13 -5.15
N TYR A 337 -10.75 1.26 -5.83
CA TYR A 337 -11.30 0.42 -6.90
C TYR A 337 -11.44 -1.03 -6.44
N VAL A 338 -12.69 -1.46 -6.28
CA VAL A 338 -13.09 -2.78 -5.78
C VAL A 338 -14.21 -3.32 -6.66
N GLY A 339 -13.98 -4.48 -7.28
CA GLY A 339 -14.95 -5.09 -8.17
C GLY A 339 -14.31 -5.73 -9.40
N PRO A 340 -15.06 -5.97 -10.48
CA PRO A 340 -14.53 -6.64 -11.65
C PRO A 340 -13.44 -5.81 -12.36
N ILE A 341 -12.44 -6.48 -12.92
CA ILE A 341 -11.34 -5.81 -13.65
C ILE A 341 -11.82 -5.13 -14.93
N LEU A 342 -12.92 -5.61 -15.52
CA LEU A 342 -13.59 -5.02 -16.68
C LEU A 342 -15.10 -5.03 -16.44
N PRO A 343 -15.86 -4.03 -16.93
CA PRO A 343 -17.31 -4.02 -16.81
C PRO A 343 -17.93 -5.29 -17.42
N GLY A 344 -18.85 -5.93 -16.70
CA GLY A 344 -19.53 -7.14 -17.17
C GLY A 344 -18.71 -8.43 -17.12
N HIS A 345 -17.47 -8.40 -16.61
CA HIS A 345 -16.61 -9.58 -16.51
C HIS A 345 -16.51 -10.07 -15.05
N ASP A 346 -17.13 -11.20 -14.72
CA ASP A 346 -17.28 -11.67 -13.34
C ASP A 346 -16.28 -12.74 -12.90
N LYS A 347 -15.24 -12.99 -13.70
CA LYS A 347 -14.19 -13.96 -13.35
C LYS A 347 -12.96 -13.33 -12.68
N ILE A 348 -12.61 -12.08 -12.98
CA ILE A 348 -11.40 -11.42 -12.45
C ILE A 348 -11.81 -10.14 -11.72
N TYR A 349 -11.42 -10.03 -10.47
CA TYR A 349 -11.70 -8.91 -9.58
C TYR A 349 -10.41 -8.21 -9.17
N VAL A 350 -10.53 -6.94 -8.77
CA VAL A 350 -9.45 -6.12 -8.23
C VAL A 350 -9.88 -5.50 -6.91
N ALA A 351 -8.92 -5.26 -6.03
CA ALA A 351 -9.06 -4.41 -4.86
C ALA A 351 -7.77 -3.61 -4.68
N THR A 352 -7.84 -2.31 -4.93
CA THR A 352 -6.66 -1.43 -5.07
C THR A 352 -7.01 0.02 -4.75
N GLY A 353 -6.00 0.89 -4.65
CA GLY A 353 -6.21 2.34 -4.57
C GLY A 353 -6.64 2.83 -3.19
N PHE A 354 -6.08 2.27 -2.12
CA PHE A 354 -6.52 2.57 -0.75
C PHE A 354 -5.94 3.85 -0.16
N ASP A 355 -5.09 4.57 -0.89
CA ASP A 355 -4.52 5.87 -0.54
C ASP A 355 -3.98 5.91 0.90
N LYS A 356 -3.16 4.91 1.26
CA LYS A 356 -2.51 4.72 2.58
C LYS A 356 -3.41 4.22 3.70
N TRP A 357 -4.72 4.12 3.46
CA TRP A 357 -5.71 3.70 4.45
C TRP A 357 -6.18 2.25 4.25
N GLY A 358 -5.25 1.39 3.83
CA GLY A 358 -5.52 -0.01 3.48
C GLY A 358 -5.98 -0.90 4.65
N MET A 359 -5.87 -0.48 5.91
CA MET A 359 -6.42 -1.26 7.03
C MET A 359 -7.94 -1.31 6.94
N THR A 360 -8.61 -0.16 7.01
CA THR A 360 -10.08 -0.08 6.95
C THR A 360 -10.60 -0.28 5.52
N ASN A 361 -9.97 0.35 4.52
CA ASN A 361 -10.38 0.19 3.12
C ASN A 361 -10.14 -1.25 2.62
N GLY A 362 -9.07 -1.91 3.05
CA GLY A 362 -8.76 -3.27 2.64
C GLY A 362 -9.73 -4.29 3.22
N ALA A 363 -10.12 -4.13 4.49
CA ALA A 363 -11.17 -4.94 5.10
C ALA A 363 -12.53 -4.69 4.45
N ALA A 364 -12.91 -3.43 4.22
CA ALA A 364 -14.13 -3.07 3.48
C ALA A 364 -14.13 -3.71 2.09
N ALA A 365 -13.04 -3.59 1.32
CA ALA A 365 -12.91 -4.19 0.00
C ALA A 365 -13.13 -5.71 0.04
N ALA A 366 -12.56 -6.40 1.03
CA ALA A 366 -12.73 -7.83 1.22
C ALA A 366 -14.18 -8.22 1.53
N LEU A 367 -14.89 -7.44 2.36
CA LEU A 367 -16.31 -7.63 2.65
C LEU A 367 -17.17 -7.45 1.38
N ALA A 368 -16.92 -6.39 0.60
CA ALA A 368 -17.65 -6.11 -0.62
C ALA A 368 -17.44 -7.19 -1.71
N LEU A 369 -16.19 -7.60 -1.93
CA LEU A 369 -15.84 -8.67 -2.87
C LEU A 369 -16.46 -10.00 -2.46
N SER A 370 -16.28 -10.40 -1.21
CA SER A 370 -16.81 -11.68 -0.71
C SER A 370 -18.33 -11.71 -0.79
N SER A 371 -19.00 -10.62 -0.40
CA SER A 371 -20.46 -10.49 -0.53
C SER A 371 -20.90 -10.68 -1.98
N THR A 372 -20.27 -9.96 -2.93
CA THR A 372 -20.59 -10.05 -4.36
C THR A 372 -20.39 -11.46 -4.91
N MET A 373 -19.25 -12.10 -4.60
CA MET A 373 -18.93 -13.45 -5.09
C MET A 373 -19.83 -14.53 -4.48
N LEU A 374 -20.43 -14.28 -3.33
CA LEU A 374 -21.39 -15.16 -2.67
C LEU A 374 -22.86 -14.80 -2.99
N GLY A 375 -23.10 -13.87 -3.92
CA GLY A 375 -24.44 -13.49 -4.37
C GLY A 375 -25.17 -12.49 -3.47
N GLY A 376 -24.46 -11.87 -2.52
CA GLY A 376 -24.93 -10.79 -1.68
C GLY A 376 -24.74 -9.40 -2.30
N ARG A 377 -25.09 -8.38 -1.53
CA ARG A 377 -24.84 -6.97 -1.85
C ARG A 377 -24.48 -6.19 -0.58
N MET A 378 -23.65 -5.17 -0.73
CA MET A 378 -23.40 -4.16 0.29
C MET A 378 -23.87 -2.82 -0.25
N ASP A 379 -24.78 -2.14 0.44
CA ASP A 379 -25.41 -0.92 -0.08
C ASP A 379 -24.40 0.24 -0.24
N TRP A 380 -23.33 0.24 0.57
CA TRP A 380 -22.24 1.22 0.50
C TRP A 380 -21.18 0.91 -0.57
N ALA A 381 -21.21 -0.28 -1.21
CA ALA A 381 -20.14 -0.70 -2.14
C ALA A 381 -20.04 0.17 -3.40
N ALA A 382 -21.05 1.00 -3.71
CA ALA A 382 -20.99 1.93 -4.82
C ALA A 382 -19.84 2.95 -4.69
N ALA A 383 -19.48 3.36 -3.47
CA ALA A 383 -18.33 4.23 -3.22
C ALA A 383 -16.97 3.54 -3.45
N PHE A 384 -16.95 2.22 -3.61
CA PHE A 384 -15.74 1.42 -3.84
C PHE A 384 -15.72 0.79 -5.24
N ALA A 385 -16.75 1.00 -6.06
CA ALA A 385 -16.88 0.29 -7.32
C ALA A 385 -15.69 0.55 -8.26
N SER A 386 -15.11 -0.51 -8.82
CA SER A 386 -14.02 -0.41 -9.81
C SER A 386 -14.40 0.24 -11.13
N TRP A 387 -15.71 0.36 -11.37
CA TRP A 387 -16.33 1.01 -12.53
C TRP A 387 -17.57 1.78 -12.07
N SER A 388 -17.55 3.11 -12.19
CA SER A 388 -18.65 3.96 -11.72
C SER A 388 -18.82 5.22 -12.57
N PRO A 389 -20.05 5.75 -12.76
CA PRO A 389 -20.26 7.08 -13.34
C PRO A 389 -19.51 8.20 -12.59
N HIS A 390 -19.20 7.99 -11.31
CA HIS A 390 -18.44 8.94 -10.49
C HIS A 390 -16.98 9.10 -10.93
N GLU A 391 -16.42 8.14 -11.69
CA GLU A 391 -15.08 8.24 -12.27
C GLU A 391 -14.94 9.39 -13.27
N LEU A 392 -16.05 9.90 -13.82
CA LEU A 392 -16.03 11.07 -14.72
C LEU A 392 -15.40 12.29 -14.03
N SER A 393 -15.54 12.41 -12.71
CA SER A 393 -14.87 13.45 -11.91
C SER A 393 -13.34 13.28 -11.87
N GLY A 394 -12.84 12.08 -12.13
CA GLY A 394 -11.43 11.71 -12.19
C GLY A 394 -10.76 12.02 -13.53
N ILE A 395 -11.52 12.22 -14.62
CA ILE A 395 -10.96 12.37 -15.98
C ILE A 395 -9.89 13.47 -16.09
N PRO A 396 -10.11 14.71 -15.60
CA PRO A 396 -9.08 15.75 -15.69
C PRO A 396 -7.81 15.40 -14.92
N ALA A 397 -7.95 14.78 -13.74
CA ALA A 397 -6.81 14.32 -12.95
C ALA A 397 -6.06 13.18 -13.65
N ALA A 398 -6.79 12.21 -14.21
CA ALA A 398 -6.20 11.13 -15.00
C ALA A 398 -5.44 11.67 -16.22
N MET A 399 -6.01 12.63 -16.97
CA MET A 399 -5.31 13.26 -18.10
C MET A 399 -4.02 13.94 -17.67
N ARG A 400 -4.02 14.66 -16.54
CA ARG A 400 -2.83 15.30 -16.00
C ARG A 400 -1.77 14.28 -15.58
N VAL A 401 -2.16 13.23 -14.84
CA VAL A 401 -1.26 12.14 -14.42
C VAL A 401 -0.64 11.47 -15.65
N ASN A 402 -1.44 11.15 -16.66
CA ASN A 402 -0.94 10.51 -17.89
C ASN A 402 -0.06 11.44 -18.73
N LEU A 403 -0.31 12.75 -18.74
CA LEU A 403 0.61 13.71 -19.35
C LEU A 403 1.95 13.75 -18.62
N GLU A 404 1.95 13.75 -17.28
CA GLU A 404 3.18 13.65 -16.49
C GLU A 404 3.92 12.33 -16.74
N VAL A 405 3.21 11.21 -16.87
CA VAL A 405 3.78 9.91 -17.26
C VAL A 405 4.47 10.01 -18.64
N ALA A 406 3.78 10.57 -19.65
CA ALA A 406 4.35 10.73 -20.99
C ALA A 406 5.58 11.64 -21.00
N LEU A 407 5.56 12.74 -20.24
CA LEU A 407 6.70 13.63 -20.05
C LEU A 407 7.88 12.92 -19.38
N ASN A 408 7.62 12.12 -18.33
CA ASN A 408 8.66 11.36 -17.63
C ASN A 408 9.25 10.25 -18.51
N LEU A 409 8.42 9.57 -19.30
CA LEU A 409 8.90 8.61 -20.29
C LEU A 409 9.85 9.32 -21.28
N ALA A 410 9.39 10.37 -21.96
CA ALA A 410 10.21 11.10 -22.92
C ALA A 410 11.52 11.65 -22.31
N LYS A 411 11.43 12.27 -21.12
CA LYS A 411 12.58 12.79 -20.38
C LYS A 411 13.58 11.69 -20.03
N GLY A 412 13.09 10.54 -19.55
CA GLY A 412 13.92 9.41 -19.15
C GLY A 412 14.79 8.85 -20.27
N TRP A 413 14.28 8.83 -21.50
CA TRP A 413 15.04 8.36 -22.68
C TRP A 413 16.09 9.35 -23.19
N ILE A 414 15.97 10.66 -22.86
CA ILE A 414 16.84 11.71 -23.41
C ILE A 414 17.84 12.24 -22.38
N ALA A 415 17.41 12.45 -21.13
CA ALA A 415 18.23 13.07 -20.09
C ALA A 415 19.56 12.35 -19.79
N PRO A 416 19.65 11.00 -19.83
CA PRO A 416 20.89 10.27 -19.56
C PRO A 416 22.04 10.54 -20.54
N VAL A 417 21.76 11.10 -21.73
CA VAL A 417 22.78 11.51 -22.72
C VAL A 417 23.77 12.53 -22.14
N ALA A 418 23.31 13.39 -21.23
CA ALA A 418 24.16 14.39 -20.59
C ALA A 418 25.18 13.78 -19.61
N ARG A 419 25.08 12.48 -19.29
CA ARG A 419 25.91 11.78 -18.29
C ARG A 419 26.88 10.75 -18.91
N MET A 420 27.07 10.77 -20.23
CA MET A 420 27.87 9.77 -20.97
C MET A 420 29.35 9.63 -20.54
N GLY A 421 29.87 10.49 -19.65
CA GLY A 421 31.25 10.42 -19.13
C GLY A 421 31.40 9.86 -17.72
N ASN A 422 30.32 9.68 -16.94
CA ASN A 422 30.38 9.22 -15.55
C ASN A 422 29.78 7.80 -15.48
N ARG A 423 30.63 6.78 -15.63
CA ARG A 423 30.19 5.39 -15.85
C ARG A 423 29.85 4.62 -14.57
N SER A 424 30.42 5.02 -13.44
CA SER A 424 30.12 4.43 -12.13
C SER A 424 30.04 5.58 -11.10
N PRO A 425 28.96 5.66 -10.32
CA PRO A 425 28.91 6.57 -9.18
C PRO A 425 29.88 6.08 -8.09
N ASP A 426 30.41 6.99 -7.27
CA ASP A 426 31.23 6.60 -6.11
C ASP A 426 30.38 5.87 -5.05
N ASP A 427 29.10 6.23 -4.95
CA ASP A 427 28.08 5.62 -4.09
C ASP A 427 26.67 5.91 -4.65
N GLY A 428 25.72 4.99 -4.46
CA GLY A 428 24.35 5.07 -4.97
C GLY A 428 24.21 4.67 -6.45
N GLY A 429 23.15 5.15 -7.13
CA GLY A 429 22.80 4.71 -8.48
C GLY A 429 22.61 5.84 -9.50
N VAL A 430 23.01 5.58 -10.75
CA VAL A 430 22.84 6.48 -11.88
C VAL A 430 22.45 5.74 -13.16
N VAL A 431 21.55 6.34 -13.94
CA VAL A 431 21.30 5.94 -15.33
C VAL A 431 22.13 6.83 -16.26
N SER A 432 22.86 6.21 -17.18
CA SER A 432 23.72 6.88 -18.17
C SER A 432 23.70 6.18 -19.53
N GLY A 433 24.13 6.87 -20.58
CA GLY A 433 24.23 6.33 -21.95
C GLY A 433 23.29 6.99 -22.95
N PRO A 434 23.49 6.75 -24.26
CA PRO A 434 22.61 7.27 -25.30
C PRO A 434 21.29 6.50 -25.35
N PRO A 435 20.22 7.06 -25.98
CA PRO A 435 18.94 6.37 -26.09
C PRO A 435 19.13 4.98 -26.71
N TRP A 436 18.37 4.00 -26.22
CA TRP A 436 18.41 2.59 -26.65
C TRP A 436 19.68 1.80 -26.27
N HIS A 437 20.69 2.46 -25.69
CA HIS A 437 21.92 1.84 -25.19
C HIS A 437 22.28 2.42 -23.81
N MET A 438 21.26 2.58 -22.95
CA MET A 438 21.42 3.09 -21.59
C MET A 438 21.72 1.96 -20.62
N GLU A 439 22.43 2.28 -19.55
CA GLU A 439 22.76 1.39 -18.44
C GLU A 439 22.38 2.06 -17.11
N ALA A 440 21.78 1.28 -16.21
CA ALA A 440 21.61 1.63 -14.80
C ALA A 440 22.77 0.99 -14.02
N CYS A 441 23.62 1.81 -13.43
CA CYS A 441 24.76 1.39 -12.62
C CYS A 441 24.57 1.88 -11.19
N SER A 442 24.72 0.99 -10.21
CA SER A 442 24.70 1.33 -8.77
C SER A 442 25.85 0.69 -8.03
N VAL A 443 26.41 1.39 -7.06
CA VAL A 443 27.43 0.89 -6.13
C VAL A 443 26.85 0.90 -4.73
N ILE A 444 26.80 -0.26 -4.08
CA ILE A 444 26.33 -0.43 -2.69
C ILE A 444 27.37 -1.23 -1.93
N ASP A 445 27.86 -0.69 -0.81
CA ASP A 445 28.92 -1.30 0.00
C ASP A 445 30.16 -1.70 -0.84
N GLY A 446 30.47 -0.93 -1.89
CA GLY A 446 31.58 -1.18 -2.81
C GLY A 446 31.32 -2.27 -3.86
N VAL A 447 30.12 -2.85 -3.92
CA VAL A 447 29.70 -3.81 -4.96
C VAL A 447 28.97 -3.06 -6.06
N GLU A 448 29.48 -3.17 -7.29
CA GLU A 448 28.85 -2.57 -8.47
C GLU A 448 27.83 -3.52 -9.10
N HIS A 449 26.65 -3.00 -9.41
CA HIS A 449 25.58 -3.68 -10.12
C HIS A 449 25.24 -2.91 -11.41
N ARG A 450 25.05 -3.65 -12.51
CA ARG A 450 24.70 -3.10 -13.82
C ARG A 450 23.47 -3.81 -14.39
N VAL A 451 22.46 -3.04 -14.73
CA VAL A 451 21.19 -3.54 -15.28
C VAL A 451 20.66 -2.64 -16.40
N SER A 452 19.73 -3.17 -17.19
CA SER A 452 18.91 -2.36 -18.08
C SER A 452 18.06 -1.39 -17.25
N PRO A 453 18.06 -0.09 -17.58
CA PRO A 453 17.22 0.87 -16.87
C PRO A 453 15.76 0.85 -17.35
N VAL A 454 15.41 -0.01 -18.32
CA VAL A 454 14.08 -0.06 -18.93
C VAL A 454 13.17 -0.97 -18.09
N CYS A 455 12.18 -0.37 -17.44
CA CYS A 455 11.18 -1.10 -16.67
C CYS A 455 10.37 -2.05 -17.58
N PRO A 456 10.28 -3.35 -17.24
CA PRO A 456 9.61 -4.37 -18.06
C PRO A 456 8.07 -4.27 -18.07
N HIS A 457 7.48 -3.32 -17.32
CA HIS A 457 6.04 -3.07 -17.37
C HIS A 457 5.64 -2.35 -18.66
N LEU A 458 5.98 -1.06 -18.78
CA LEU A 458 5.60 -0.22 -19.93
C LEU A 458 6.76 0.66 -20.43
N GLY A 459 8.02 0.21 -20.26
CA GLY A 459 9.19 0.82 -20.89
C GLY A 459 9.68 2.13 -20.26
N GLY A 460 9.25 2.44 -19.03
CA GLY A 460 9.73 3.60 -18.28
C GLY A 460 11.19 3.45 -17.87
N ILE A 461 11.95 4.55 -17.91
CA ILE A 461 13.34 4.57 -17.45
C ILE A 461 13.36 4.78 -15.94
N VAL A 462 13.98 3.86 -15.21
CA VAL A 462 14.05 3.90 -13.74
C VAL A 462 14.94 5.04 -13.24
N ASN A 463 14.62 5.57 -12.06
CA ASN A 463 15.45 6.51 -11.32
C ASN A 463 15.93 5.87 -10.02
N TRP A 464 17.05 6.34 -9.48
CA TRP A 464 17.57 5.86 -8.21
C TRP A 464 16.87 6.53 -7.02
N ASN A 465 16.42 5.72 -6.06
CA ASN A 465 16.00 6.18 -4.74
C ASN A 465 17.16 5.94 -3.77
N ASP A 466 17.74 7.04 -3.29
CA ASP A 466 18.90 7.07 -2.40
C ASP A 466 18.59 6.70 -0.94
N SER A 467 17.31 6.70 -0.54
CA SER A 467 16.90 6.38 0.83
C SER A 467 16.60 4.90 1.05
N ASP A 468 16.12 4.23 0.01
CA ASP A 468 15.81 2.79 0.02
C ASP A 468 16.86 1.96 -0.74
N GLU A 469 17.79 2.61 -1.47
CA GLU A 469 18.77 1.98 -2.36
C GLU A 469 18.12 1.11 -3.44
N THR A 470 17.15 1.69 -4.15
CA THR A 470 16.34 0.96 -5.15
C THR A 470 16.19 1.72 -6.45
N TRP A 471 16.03 0.98 -7.55
CA TRP A 471 15.58 1.52 -8.83
C TRP A 471 14.06 1.64 -8.85
N GLU A 472 13.55 2.82 -9.18
CA GLU A 472 12.12 3.12 -9.17
C GLU A 472 11.63 3.63 -10.51
N CYS A 473 10.60 2.99 -11.07
CA CYS A 473 9.96 3.44 -12.30
C CYS A 473 9.05 4.65 -12.02
N PRO A 474 9.33 5.83 -12.60
CA PRO A 474 8.54 7.04 -12.36
C PRO A 474 7.15 7.01 -13.00
N LEU A 475 6.82 5.97 -13.77
CA LEU A 475 5.54 5.89 -14.49
C LEU A 475 4.45 5.30 -13.60
N HIS A 476 4.60 4.03 -13.20
CA HIS A 476 3.57 3.27 -12.49
C HIS A 476 4.07 2.64 -11.18
N GLY A 477 5.30 2.99 -10.75
CA GLY A 477 5.80 2.66 -9.42
C GLY A 477 6.34 1.24 -9.26
N SER A 478 6.76 0.58 -10.33
CA SER A 478 7.57 -0.64 -10.20
C SER A 478 8.91 -0.32 -9.55
N ARG A 479 9.35 -1.16 -8.61
CA ARG A 479 10.60 -0.99 -7.87
C ARG A 479 11.48 -2.23 -7.98
N PHE A 480 12.78 -2.03 -8.03
CA PHE A 480 13.78 -3.08 -8.19
C PHE A 480 14.96 -2.86 -7.25
N ALA A 481 15.53 -3.95 -6.75
CA ALA A 481 16.76 -3.96 -5.98
C ALA A 481 17.96 -3.52 -6.85
N PRO A 482 19.12 -3.20 -6.26
CA PRO A 482 20.30 -2.76 -7.00
C PRO A 482 20.70 -3.70 -8.16
N ASP A 483 20.54 -5.02 -7.95
CA ASP A 483 20.82 -6.07 -8.93
C ASP A 483 19.71 -6.29 -9.99
N GLY A 484 18.64 -5.50 -9.93
CA GLY A 484 17.50 -5.57 -10.85
C GLY A 484 16.37 -6.50 -10.41
N THR A 485 16.50 -7.19 -9.26
CA THR A 485 15.43 -8.04 -8.72
C THR A 485 14.18 -7.22 -8.46
N LEU A 486 13.02 -7.65 -8.98
CA LEU A 486 11.74 -6.98 -8.75
C LEU A 486 11.40 -7.00 -7.26
N LEU A 487 11.01 -5.84 -6.71
CA LEU A 487 10.60 -5.66 -5.32
C LEU A 487 9.10 -5.41 -5.20
N GLU A 488 8.54 -4.49 -5.97
CA GLU A 488 7.14 -4.07 -5.81
C GLU A 488 6.59 -3.47 -7.11
N GLY A 489 5.26 -3.42 -7.23
CA GLY A 489 4.54 -2.73 -8.31
C GLY A 489 4.06 -3.64 -9.44
N PRO A 490 3.57 -3.04 -10.55
CA PRO A 490 2.84 -3.79 -11.58
C PRO A 490 3.75 -4.60 -12.53
N ALA A 491 5.06 -4.40 -12.47
CA ALA A 491 5.98 -5.27 -13.20
C ALA A 491 5.90 -6.72 -12.67
N THR A 492 6.09 -7.69 -13.56
CA THR A 492 6.03 -9.12 -13.22
C THR A 492 7.35 -9.85 -13.46
N ARG A 493 8.41 -9.10 -13.80
CA ARG A 493 9.76 -9.59 -14.12
C ARG A 493 10.80 -8.61 -13.58
N ASN A 494 12.01 -9.13 -13.37
CA ASN A 494 13.20 -8.36 -12.98
C ASN A 494 13.64 -7.42 -14.12
N LEU A 495 14.48 -6.44 -13.82
CA LEU A 495 15.29 -5.77 -14.83
C LEU A 495 16.26 -6.79 -15.45
N THR A 496 16.53 -6.64 -16.74
CA THR A 496 17.53 -7.47 -17.42
C THR A 496 18.92 -7.09 -16.93
N ALA A 497 19.77 -8.06 -16.59
CA ALA A 497 21.18 -7.80 -16.34
C ALA A 497 21.83 -7.14 -17.57
N ALA A 498 22.75 -6.21 -17.35
CA ALA A 498 23.57 -5.68 -18.45
C ALA A 498 24.65 -6.70 -18.82
N ASP A 499 24.86 -6.92 -20.12
CA ASP A 499 25.88 -7.82 -20.67
C ASP A 499 27.31 -7.27 -20.53
#